data_AF-A0A6M1ZN79-F1
#
_entry.id   AF-A0A6M1ZN79-F1
#
_cell.length_a   1.000
_cell.length_b   1.000
_cell.length_c   1.000
_cell.angle_alpha   90.00
_cell.angle_beta   90.00
_cell.angle_gamma   90.00
#
_symmetry.space_group_name_H-M   'P 1'
#
loop_
_entity.id
_entity.type
_entity.pdbx_description
1 polymer ?
#
loop_
_entity_poly.entity_id
_entity_poly.type
_entity_poly.pdbx_seq_one_letter_code
_entity_poly.pdbx_strand_id
1 'polypeptide(L)'
;MPEQLNTSLDDRMLMLFEGNMRRIFAMKISRSTFRELQNVILSCTNQDKELANVLFETLMTGQIKESFTNSKHRAILEEVIKNFTIPARLAKEVFERGEFINIITSDLVSQQEEYAFLNRIRRIDGDEFIFLSDPQNTLHLLQHFVGRLHELKQADKGAEQLAKFNKELIVLKERLKQLVD
;
A
#
# COMPACT_ATOMS: atom_id res chain seq x y z
N MET A 1 -9.52 24.45 -31.85
CA MET A 1 -9.47 25.05 -30.51
C MET A 1 -10.01 24.02 -29.54
N PRO A 2 -9.33 23.65 -28.46
CA PRO A 2 -9.85 22.67 -27.53
C PRO A 2 -11.02 23.30 -26.76
N GLU A 3 -12.18 22.65 -26.79
CA GLU A 3 -13.34 22.99 -25.99
C GLU A 3 -12.93 23.06 -24.53
N GLN A 4 -13.11 24.22 -23.91
CA GLN A 4 -13.05 24.35 -22.46
C GLN A 4 -14.19 23.49 -21.90
N LEU A 5 -13.85 22.28 -21.46
CA LEU A 5 -14.73 21.42 -20.66
C LEU A 5 -15.18 22.24 -19.45
N ASN A 6 -16.38 22.80 -19.53
CA ASN A 6 -17.04 23.49 -18.44
C ASN A 6 -17.59 22.41 -17.50
N THR A 7 -16.68 21.65 -16.85
CA THR A 7 -17.01 20.62 -15.88
C THR A 7 -17.46 21.31 -14.60
N SER A 8 -18.71 21.75 -14.56
CA SER A 8 -19.29 22.38 -13.36
C SER A 8 -19.51 21.32 -12.29
N LEU A 9 -18.54 21.15 -11.39
CA LEU A 9 -18.80 20.57 -10.09
C LEU A 9 -19.90 21.39 -9.41
N ASP A 10 -20.95 20.73 -8.94
CA ASP A 10 -21.97 21.34 -8.11
C ASP A 10 -21.53 21.32 -6.63
N ASP A 11 -21.93 22.32 -5.85
CA ASP A 11 -21.72 22.40 -4.39
C ASP A 11 -22.17 21.10 -3.70
N ARG A 12 -23.31 20.56 -4.16
CA ARG A 12 -23.86 19.29 -3.64
C ARG A 12 -22.94 18.11 -3.90
N MET A 13 -22.29 18.03 -5.07
CA MET A 13 -21.39 16.93 -5.41
C MET A 13 -20.17 16.92 -4.50
N LEU A 14 -19.61 18.10 -4.21
CA LEU A 14 -18.45 18.24 -3.34
C LEU A 14 -18.76 17.89 -1.89
N MET A 15 -19.90 18.35 -1.37
CA MET A 15 -20.33 18.00 -0.01
C MET A 15 -20.60 16.49 0.12
N LEU A 16 -21.25 15.88 -0.88
CA LEU A 16 -21.48 14.44 -0.91
C LEU A 16 -20.15 13.67 -1.00
N PHE A 17 -19.22 14.13 -1.83
CA PHE A 17 -17.92 13.51 -1.97
C PHE A 17 -17.17 13.56 -0.63
N GLU A 18 -17.01 14.74 -0.04
CA GLU A 18 -16.34 14.90 1.26
C GLU A 18 -16.97 14.04 2.36
N GLY A 19 -18.30 14.07 2.50
CA GLY A 19 -19.02 13.29 3.51
C GLY A 19 -18.84 11.78 3.33
N ASN A 20 -18.87 11.28 2.09
CA ASN A 20 -18.64 9.87 1.81
C ASN A 20 -17.18 9.46 2.06
N MET A 21 -16.22 10.33 1.73
CA MET A 21 -14.79 10.10 2.00
C MET A 21 -14.53 9.99 3.50
N ARG A 22 -15.08 10.91 4.30
CA ARG A 22 -15.02 10.84 5.78
C ARG A 22 -15.59 9.52 6.30
N ARG A 23 -16.72 9.05 5.74
CA ARG A 23 -17.35 7.78 6.14
C ARG A 23 -16.50 6.55 5.80
N ILE A 24 -15.99 6.48 4.57
CA ILE A 24 -15.18 5.34 4.12
C ILE A 24 -13.91 5.24 4.98
N PHE A 25 -13.20 6.34 5.16
CA PHE A 25 -11.92 6.35 5.88
C PHE A 25 -12.07 6.45 7.41
N ALA A 26 -13.29 6.55 7.94
CA ALA A 26 -13.55 6.33 9.37
C ALA A 26 -13.42 4.86 9.77
N MET A 27 -13.54 3.94 8.81
CA MET A 27 -13.36 2.50 9.01
C MET A 27 -11.93 2.07 8.67
N LYS A 28 -11.50 0.91 9.20
CA LYS A 28 -10.22 0.31 8.82
C LYS A 28 -10.20 0.05 7.31
N ILE A 29 -9.14 0.50 6.64
CA ILE A 29 -8.91 0.23 5.21
C ILE A 29 -8.81 -1.28 4.99
N SER A 30 -9.54 -1.76 3.99
CA SER A 30 -9.61 -3.17 3.61
C SER A 30 -9.52 -3.34 2.09
N ARG A 31 -9.61 -4.60 1.61
CA ARG A 31 -9.60 -4.92 0.18
C ARG A 31 -10.79 -4.34 -0.61
N SER A 32 -11.90 -3.99 0.05
CA SER A 32 -13.04 -3.36 -0.63
C SER A 32 -12.93 -1.83 -0.71
N THR A 33 -12.16 -1.20 0.17
CA THR A 33 -12.12 0.26 0.34
C THR A 33 -11.78 1.01 -0.95
N PHE A 34 -10.85 0.48 -1.76
CA PHE A 34 -10.50 1.11 -3.04
C PHE A 34 -11.65 1.05 -4.06
N ARG A 35 -12.42 -0.06 -4.10
CA ARG A 35 -13.61 -0.17 -4.96
C ARG A 35 -14.75 0.70 -4.44
N GLU A 36 -14.92 0.80 -3.13
CA GLU A 36 -15.88 1.71 -2.50
C GLU A 36 -15.59 3.17 -2.86
N LEU A 37 -14.30 3.55 -2.84
CA LEU A 37 -13.84 4.86 -3.28
C LEU A 37 -14.21 5.14 -4.75
N GLN A 38 -13.93 4.18 -5.66
CA GLN A 38 -14.30 4.30 -7.08
C GLN A 38 -15.81 4.47 -7.25
N ASN A 39 -16.61 3.70 -6.51
CA ASN A 39 -18.07 3.78 -6.54
C ASN A 39 -18.59 5.13 -6.03
N VAL A 40 -17.99 5.69 -4.98
CA VAL A 40 -18.34 7.01 -4.46
C VAL A 40 -18.03 8.10 -5.48
N ILE A 41 -16.85 8.07 -6.10
CA ILE A 41 -16.48 9.06 -7.13
C ILE A 41 -17.47 9.00 -8.30
N LEU A 42 -17.76 7.81 -8.83
CA LEU A 42 -18.73 7.64 -9.92
C LEU A 42 -20.14 8.10 -9.54
N SER A 43 -20.56 7.85 -8.29
CA SER A 43 -21.87 8.27 -7.81
C SER A 43 -21.96 9.80 -7.64
N CYS A 44 -20.89 10.43 -7.17
CA CYS A 44 -20.84 11.90 -6.98
C CYS A 44 -20.79 12.65 -8.32
N THR A 45 -20.25 12.05 -9.38
CA THR A 45 -20.20 12.65 -10.72
C THR A 45 -21.41 12.31 -11.58
N ASN A 46 -22.49 11.78 -11.00
CA ASN A 46 -23.68 11.31 -11.75
C ASN A 46 -23.32 10.35 -12.90
N GLN A 47 -22.33 9.47 -12.69
CA GLN A 47 -21.80 8.54 -13.69
C GLN A 47 -21.09 9.18 -14.89
N ASP A 48 -20.77 10.48 -14.83
CA ASP A 48 -19.86 11.11 -15.78
C ASP A 48 -18.45 10.55 -15.59
N LYS A 49 -17.99 9.78 -16.58
CA LYS A 49 -16.69 9.10 -16.58
C LYS A 49 -15.53 10.08 -16.71
N GLU A 50 -15.68 11.16 -17.46
CA GLU A 50 -14.60 12.12 -17.65
C GLU A 50 -14.34 12.87 -16.36
N LEU A 51 -15.40 13.38 -15.72
CA LEU A 51 -15.32 14.04 -14.43
C LEU A 51 -14.85 13.08 -13.32
N ALA A 52 -15.32 11.83 -13.33
CA ALA A 52 -14.86 10.80 -12.39
C ALA A 52 -13.36 10.53 -12.52
N ASN A 53 -12.85 10.42 -13.75
CA ASN A 53 -11.43 10.24 -14.00
C ASN A 53 -10.62 11.44 -13.52
N VAL A 54 -11.09 12.67 -13.75
CA VAL A 54 -10.42 13.88 -13.24
C VAL A 54 -10.37 13.88 -11.71
N LEU A 55 -11.49 13.63 -11.02
CA LEU A 55 -11.53 13.58 -9.55
C LEU A 55 -10.66 12.45 -9.00
N PHE A 56 -10.70 11.28 -9.64
CA PHE A 56 -9.87 10.14 -9.25
C PHE A 56 -8.38 10.45 -9.39
N GLU A 57 -7.96 10.98 -10.54
CA GLU A 57 -6.58 11.40 -10.77
C GLU A 57 -6.15 12.48 -9.78
N THR A 58 -7.00 13.49 -9.52
CA THR A 58 -6.73 14.54 -8.56
C THR A 58 -6.55 14.00 -7.14
N LEU A 59 -7.41 13.07 -6.70
CA LEU A 59 -7.27 12.44 -5.39
C LEU A 59 -5.99 11.59 -5.30
N MET A 60 -5.68 10.81 -6.33
CA MET A 60 -4.54 9.90 -6.35
C MET A 60 -3.20 10.63 -6.50
N THR A 61 -3.14 11.72 -7.26
CA THR A 61 -1.92 12.51 -7.47
C THR A 61 -1.75 13.59 -6.39
N GLY A 62 -2.84 14.05 -5.79
CA GLY A 62 -2.88 15.23 -4.94
C GLY A 62 -2.77 16.55 -5.71
N GLN A 63 -2.93 16.51 -7.04
CA GLN A 63 -2.84 17.68 -7.90
C GLN A 63 -4.22 18.05 -8.46
N ILE A 64 -4.63 19.29 -8.20
CA ILE A 64 -5.86 19.85 -8.77
C ILE A 64 -5.56 20.31 -10.20
N LYS A 65 -6.27 19.74 -11.18
CA LYS A 65 -6.18 20.18 -12.57
C LYS A 65 -6.82 21.57 -12.74
N GLU A 66 -6.34 22.34 -13.71
CA GLU A 66 -6.79 23.71 -14.00
C GLU A 66 -8.27 23.84 -14.41
N SER A 67 -8.96 22.72 -14.64
CA SER A 67 -10.39 22.65 -14.97
C SER A 67 -11.32 23.17 -13.87
N PHE A 68 -10.82 23.37 -12.64
CA PHE A 68 -11.62 23.86 -11.51
C PHE A 68 -11.43 25.37 -11.31
N THR A 69 -12.27 26.17 -11.97
CA THR A 69 -12.19 27.64 -11.98
C THR A 69 -12.83 28.32 -10.77
N ASN A 70 -13.70 27.62 -10.04
CA ASN A 70 -14.36 28.16 -8.84
C ASN A 70 -13.45 28.07 -7.60
N SER A 71 -13.10 29.21 -7.02
CA SER A 71 -12.21 29.33 -5.85
C SER A 71 -12.74 28.62 -4.60
N LYS A 72 -14.06 28.60 -4.39
CA LYS A 72 -14.69 27.90 -3.25
C LYS A 72 -14.59 26.38 -3.42
N HIS A 73 -14.88 25.88 -4.61
CA HIS A 73 -14.78 24.45 -4.94
C HIS A 73 -13.35 23.95 -4.82
N ARG A 74 -12.41 24.77 -5.29
CA ARG A 74 -10.98 24.50 -5.17
C ARG A 74 -10.56 24.36 -3.71
N ALA A 75 -10.95 25.28 -2.83
CA ALA A 75 -10.60 25.20 -1.40
C ALA A 75 -11.10 23.90 -0.74
N ILE A 76 -12.33 23.48 -1.04
CA ILE A 76 -12.90 22.22 -0.52
C ILE A 76 -12.12 21.01 -1.07
N LEU A 77 -11.82 21.01 -2.36
CA LEU A 77 -11.02 19.94 -2.97
C LEU A 77 -9.60 19.89 -2.39
N GLU A 78 -8.97 21.04 -2.10
CA GLU A 78 -7.67 21.12 -1.45
C GLU A 78 -7.70 20.48 -0.06
N GLU A 79 -8.77 20.72 0.72
CA GLU A 79 -8.96 20.07 2.02
C GLU A 79 -9.15 18.56 1.89
N VAL A 80 -10.00 18.12 0.93
CA VAL A 80 -10.23 16.70 0.67
C VAL A 80 -8.93 16.00 0.25
N ILE A 81 -8.15 16.60 -0.64
CA ILE A 81 -6.85 16.08 -1.07
C ILE A 81 -5.90 15.95 0.11
N LYS A 82 -5.76 17.03 0.89
CA LYS A 82 -4.89 17.06 2.06
C LYS A 82 -5.21 15.94 3.04
N ASN A 83 -6.48 15.64 3.25
CA ASN A 83 -6.93 14.66 4.24
C ASN A 83 -6.97 13.22 3.69
N PHE A 84 -7.26 13.03 2.40
CA PHE A 84 -7.62 11.71 1.86
C PHE A 84 -6.69 11.17 0.78
N THR A 85 -5.74 11.94 0.25
CA THR A 85 -4.81 11.41 -0.76
C THR A 85 -3.97 10.24 -0.23
N ILE A 86 -3.41 10.35 0.98
CA ILE A 86 -2.60 9.26 1.56
C ILE A 86 -3.47 8.03 1.88
N PRO A 87 -4.62 8.16 2.58
CA PRO A 87 -5.55 7.04 2.77
C PRO A 87 -6.02 6.38 1.46
N ALA A 88 -6.30 7.16 0.42
CA ALA A 88 -6.71 6.63 -0.89
C ALA A 88 -5.60 5.83 -1.58
N ARG A 89 -4.35 6.31 -1.51
CA ARG A 89 -3.17 5.57 -2.01
C ARG A 89 -2.97 4.28 -1.24
N LEU A 90 -3.08 4.32 0.09
CA LEU A 90 -2.99 3.12 0.92
C LEU A 90 -4.11 2.12 0.60
N ALA A 91 -5.34 2.59 0.39
CA ALA A 91 -6.45 1.71 -0.03
C ALA A 91 -6.16 1.02 -1.37
N LYS A 92 -5.58 1.73 -2.35
CA LYS A 92 -5.11 1.14 -3.60
C LYS A 92 -4.03 0.07 -3.35
N GLU A 93 -3.05 0.38 -2.49
CA GLU A 93 -1.97 -0.55 -2.18
C GLU A 93 -2.48 -1.83 -1.49
N VAL A 94 -3.43 -1.69 -0.54
CA VAL A 94 -4.10 -2.80 0.12
C VAL A 94 -4.90 -3.64 -0.87
N PHE A 95 -5.56 -3.00 -1.83
CA PHE A 95 -6.28 -3.69 -2.89
C PHE A 95 -5.35 -4.51 -3.80
N GLU A 96 -4.21 -3.96 -4.21
CA GLU A 96 -3.28 -4.61 -5.13
C GLU A 96 -2.43 -5.69 -4.46
N ARG A 97 -1.97 -5.44 -3.22
CA ARG A 97 -0.97 -6.28 -2.55
C ARG A 97 -1.08 -6.31 -1.03
N GLY A 98 -2.28 -6.15 -0.46
CA GLY A 98 -2.49 -6.06 0.99
C GLY A 98 -1.91 -7.21 1.84
N GLU A 99 -1.80 -8.41 1.27
CA GLU A 99 -1.27 -9.61 1.95
C GLU A 99 0.27 -9.67 1.99
N PHE A 100 0.96 -8.75 1.33
CA PHE A 100 2.42 -8.74 1.29
C PHE A 100 2.97 -8.25 2.63
N ILE A 101 4.12 -8.82 3.04
CA ILE A 101 4.87 -8.37 4.22
C ILE A 101 5.30 -6.92 3.99
N ASN A 102 5.04 -6.06 4.97
CA ASN A 102 5.45 -4.66 4.95
C ASN A 102 6.64 -4.43 5.88
N ILE A 103 6.54 -4.89 7.13
CA ILE A 103 7.60 -4.75 8.12
C ILE A 103 7.71 -6.00 8.99
N ILE A 104 8.94 -6.32 9.38
CA ILE A 104 9.25 -7.33 10.39
C ILE A 104 10.08 -6.67 11.49
N THR A 105 9.75 -6.98 12.75
CA THR A 105 10.54 -6.61 13.92
C THR A 105 10.79 -7.86 14.75
N SER A 106 11.95 -7.92 15.40
CA SER A 106 12.37 -9.09 16.18
C SER A 106 13.05 -8.61 17.45
N ASP A 107 12.53 -9.01 18.61
CA ASP A 107 13.14 -8.77 19.91
C ASP A 107 13.81 -10.05 20.41
N LEU A 108 15.10 -9.96 20.81
CA LEU A 108 15.78 -11.07 21.47
C LEU A 108 15.28 -11.17 22.92
N VAL A 109 14.75 -12.32 23.29
CA VAL A 109 14.28 -12.63 24.63
C VAL A 109 15.06 -13.81 25.18
N SER A 110 15.32 -13.81 26.49
CA SER A 110 15.89 -14.95 27.20
C SER A 110 14.85 -15.54 28.16
N GLN A 111 14.67 -16.86 28.10
CA GLN A 111 13.84 -17.60 29.04
C GLN A 111 14.60 -18.85 29.48
N GLN A 112 14.85 -18.99 30.79
CA GLN A 112 15.39 -20.22 31.38
C GLN A 112 16.66 -20.75 30.67
N GLU A 113 17.63 -19.87 30.44
CA GLU A 113 18.90 -20.14 29.75
C GLU A 113 18.82 -20.36 28.23
N GLU A 114 17.63 -20.35 27.64
CA GLU A 114 17.44 -20.39 26.19
C GLU A 114 17.17 -18.99 25.61
N TYR A 115 17.71 -18.73 24.43
CA TYR A 115 17.41 -17.53 23.65
C TYR A 115 16.27 -17.82 22.69
N ALA A 116 15.36 -16.87 22.55
CA ALA A 116 14.33 -16.88 21.52
C ALA A 116 14.15 -15.49 20.92
N PHE A 117 13.54 -15.44 19.74
CA PHE A 117 13.19 -14.20 19.05
C PHE A 117 11.67 -14.04 19.05
N LEU A 118 11.18 -12.93 19.60
CA LEU A 118 9.80 -12.50 19.46
C LEU A 118 9.67 -11.72 18.16
N ASN A 119 9.15 -12.38 17.12
CA ASN A 119 8.97 -11.80 15.81
C ASN A 119 7.55 -11.23 15.66
N ARG A 120 7.45 -10.03 15.10
CA ARG A 120 6.19 -9.43 14.67
C ARG A 120 6.29 -9.09 13.20
N ILE A 121 5.44 -9.72 12.40
CA ILE A 121 5.28 -9.41 10.98
C ILE A 121 4.00 -8.61 10.82
N ARG A 122 4.09 -7.47 10.13
CA ARG A 122 2.93 -6.67 9.75
C ARG A 122 2.83 -6.62 8.22
N ARG A 123 1.63 -6.88 7.71
CA ARG A 123 1.32 -6.80 6.27
C ARG A 123 0.93 -5.38 5.86
N ILE A 124 0.80 -5.16 4.55
CA ILE A 124 0.38 -3.87 3.99
C ILE A 124 -1.05 -3.50 4.44
N ASP A 125 -1.94 -4.47 4.58
CA ASP A 125 -3.31 -4.27 5.13
C ASP A 125 -3.34 -3.95 6.63
N GLY A 126 -2.17 -3.97 7.29
CA GLY A 126 -2.01 -3.65 8.69
C GLY A 126 -2.29 -4.80 9.64
N ASP A 127 -2.64 -5.99 9.16
CA ASP A 127 -2.74 -7.16 10.02
C ASP A 127 -1.35 -7.59 10.51
N GLU A 128 -1.30 -7.99 11.78
CA GLU A 128 -0.09 -8.39 12.47
C GLU A 128 -0.14 -9.87 12.84
N PHE A 129 0.99 -10.54 12.67
CA PHE A 129 1.20 -11.91 13.11
C PHE A 129 2.43 -11.96 14.01
N ILE A 130 2.27 -12.55 15.19
CA ILE A 130 3.31 -12.69 16.20
C ILE A 130 3.69 -14.16 16.29
N PHE A 131 4.99 -14.46 16.24
CA PHE A 131 5.50 -15.80 16.48
C PHE A 131 6.85 -15.77 17.17
N LEU A 132 7.10 -16.81 17.97
CA LEU A 132 8.40 -17.04 18.61
C LEU A 132 9.23 -17.98 17.74
N SER A 133 10.53 -17.74 17.67
CA SER A 133 11.48 -18.68 17.08
C SER A 133 12.72 -18.79 17.95
N ASP A 134 13.12 -20.01 18.30
CA ASP A 134 14.45 -20.30 18.84
C ASP A 134 15.52 -20.21 17.71
N PRO A 135 16.82 -20.34 18.01
CA PRO A 135 17.86 -20.33 16.99
C PRO A 135 17.69 -21.42 15.91
N GLN A 136 17.22 -22.61 16.28
CA GLN A 136 17.02 -23.73 15.35
C GLN A 136 15.88 -23.41 14.37
N ASN A 137 14.74 -22.94 14.86
CA ASN A 137 13.59 -22.52 14.08
C ASN A 137 13.96 -21.37 13.15
N THR A 138 14.78 -20.43 13.62
CA THR A 138 15.28 -19.31 12.82
C THR A 138 16.14 -19.81 11.65
N LEU A 139 17.02 -20.79 11.89
CA LEU A 139 17.80 -21.43 10.83
C LEU A 139 16.92 -22.19 9.83
N HIS A 140 15.90 -22.92 10.31
CA HIS A 140 14.95 -23.60 9.43
C HIS A 140 14.17 -22.62 8.53
N LEU A 141 13.74 -21.48 9.08
CA LEU A 141 13.09 -20.41 8.30
C LEU A 141 14.04 -19.83 7.25
N LEU A 142 15.29 -19.57 7.61
CA LEU A 142 16.30 -19.11 6.66
C LEU A 142 16.51 -20.12 5.52
N GLN A 143 16.68 -21.40 5.85
CA GLN A 143 16.83 -22.47 4.86
C GLN A 143 15.61 -22.55 3.94
N HIS A 144 14.40 -22.45 4.49
CA HIS A 144 13.18 -22.41 3.70
C HIS A 144 13.19 -21.26 2.69
N PHE A 145 13.48 -20.03 3.12
CA PHE A 145 13.50 -18.86 2.23
C PHE A 145 14.60 -18.94 1.17
N VAL A 146 15.79 -19.43 1.53
CA VAL A 146 16.87 -19.70 0.56
C VAL A 146 16.43 -20.76 -0.46
N GLY A 147 15.73 -21.80 -0.03
CA GLY A 147 15.12 -22.80 -0.90
C GLY A 147 14.14 -22.19 -1.90
N ARG A 148 13.28 -21.26 -1.46
CA ARG A 148 12.37 -20.52 -2.36
C ARG A 148 13.12 -19.67 -3.39
N LEU A 149 14.23 -19.05 -3.02
CA LEU A 149 15.08 -18.31 -3.98
C LEU A 149 15.76 -19.23 -4.99
N HIS A 150 16.14 -20.45 -4.56
CA HIS A 150 16.66 -21.46 -5.47
C HIS A 150 15.60 -21.90 -6.49
N GLU A 151 14.38 -22.18 -6.04
CA GLU A 151 13.25 -22.49 -6.93
C GLU A 151 12.97 -21.35 -7.92
N LEU A 152 12.95 -20.11 -7.45
CA LEU A 152 12.80 -18.93 -8.31
C LEU A 152 13.87 -18.89 -9.40
N LYS A 153 15.13 -19.21 -9.07
CA LYS A 153 16.22 -19.25 -10.06
C LYS A 153 15.97 -20.28 -11.17
N GLN A 154 15.30 -21.39 -10.87
CA GLN A 154 14.99 -22.44 -11.83
C GLN A 154 13.71 -22.17 -12.65
N ALA A 155 12.88 -21.21 -12.23
CA ALA A 155 11.64 -20.87 -12.91
C ALA A 155 11.89 -20.03 -14.17
N ASP A 156 10.96 -20.12 -15.13
CA ASP A 156 10.98 -19.27 -16.34
C ASP A 156 10.97 -17.78 -15.94
N LYS A 157 11.92 -17.02 -16.50
CA LYS A 157 12.23 -15.60 -16.16
C LYS A 157 12.64 -15.33 -14.70
N GLY A 158 12.62 -16.34 -13.82
CA GLY A 158 12.92 -16.15 -12.41
C GLY A 158 14.41 -15.86 -12.14
N ALA A 159 15.32 -16.41 -12.96
CA ALA A 159 16.74 -16.05 -12.93
C ALA A 159 16.98 -14.56 -13.22
N GLU A 160 16.29 -13.99 -14.20
CA GLU A 160 16.38 -12.56 -14.54
C GLU A 160 15.80 -11.68 -13.42
N GLN A 161 14.72 -12.12 -12.79
CA GLN A 161 14.14 -11.43 -11.65
C GLN A 161 15.07 -11.45 -10.44
N LEU A 162 15.70 -12.60 -10.15
CA LEU A 162 16.63 -12.75 -9.04
C LEU A 162 17.92 -11.94 -9.26
N ALA A 163 18.39 -11.82 -10.51
CA ALA A 163 19.58 -11.04 -10.86
C ALA A 163 19.48 -9.55 -10.46
N LYS A 164 18.26 -9.01 -10.36
CA LYS A 164 18.00 -7.64 -9.90
C LYS A 164 18.41 -7.42 -8.44
N PHE A 165 18.51 -8.49 -7.65
CA PHE A 165 18.82 -8.46 -6.21
C PHE A 165 20.19 -9.07 -5.87
N ASN A 166 21.11 -9.11 -6.85
CA ASN A 166 22.44 -9.70 -6.65
C ASN A 166 23.25 -9.03 -5.54
N LYS A 167 23.09 -7.72 -5.33
CA LYS A 167 23.80 -7.00 -4.27
C LYS A 167 23.35 -7.48 -2.89
N GLU A 168 22.06 -7.64 -2.70
CA GLU A 168 21.42 -8.13 -1.48
C GLU A 168 21.82 -9.59 -1.21
N LEU A 169 21.88 -10.42 -2.25
CA LEU A 169 22.36 -11.81 -2.13
C LEU A 169 23.83 -11.89 -1.70
N ILE A 170 24.70 -11.00 -2.20
CA ILE A 170 26.10 -10.93 -1.78
C ILE A 170 26.18 -10.52 -0.30
N VAL A 171 25.42 -9.50 0.11
CA VAL A 171 25.38 -9.08 1.53
C VAL A 171 24.90 -10.22 2.43
N LEU A 172 23.86 -10.97 2.01
CA LEU A 172 23.38 -12.14 2.75
C LEU A 172 24.47 -13.21 2.88
N LYS A 173 25.18 -13.51 1.79
CA LYS A 173 26.30 -14.47 1.80
C LYS A 173 27.38 -14.09 2.81
N GLU A 174 27.83 -12.83 2.81
CA GLU A 174 28.89 -12.38 3.72
C GLU A 174 28.42 -12.39 5.19
N ARG A 175 27.17 -12.00 5.46
CA ARG A 175 26.59 -12.10 6.81
C ARG A 175 26.51 -13.53 7.32
N LEU A 176 26.13 -14.48 6.46
CA LEU A 176 26.09 -15.89 6.83
C LEU A 176 27.49 -16.45 7.08
N LYS A 177 28.49 -16.01 6.32
CA LYS A 177 29.88 -16.40 6.53
C LYS A 177 30.39 -15.94 7.91
N GLN A 178 30.10 -14.69 8.28
CA GLN A 178 30.47 -14.13 9.59
C GLN A 178 29.84 -14.84 10.80
N LEU A 179 28.77 -15.62 10.61
CA LEU A 179 28.15 -16.41 11.69
C LEU A 179 28.81 -17.78 11.89
N VAL A 180 29.64 -18.23 10.94
CA VAL A 180 30.29 -19.54 10.93
C VAL A 180 31.79 -19.44 11.19
N ASP A 181 32.40 -18.30 10.84
CA ASP A 181 33.80 -17.95 11.16
C ASP A 181 33.96 -17.53 12.64
#